data_AF-A0A1H5ZIB3-F1
#
_entry.id   AF-A0A1H5ZIB3-F1
#
_cell.length_a   1.000
_cell.length_b   1.000
_cell.length_c   1.000
_cell.angle_alpha   90.00
_cell.angle_beta   90.00
_cell.angle_gamma   90.00
#
_symmetry.space_group_name_H-M   'P 1'
#
loop_
_entity.id
_entity.type
_entity.pdbx_description
1 polymer ?
#
loop_
_entity_poly.entity_id
_entity_poly.type
_entity_poly.pdbx_seq_one_letter_code
_entity_poly.pdbx_strand_id
1 'polypeptide(L)'
;MRIRARRRLLTGSRRALPIAALVPALALTAACGGGGKSKDSGSAASQKLTRSVITAKDVDHLTVVPATAKSQLLGAKQATDPAACQPVADQWSLQPKLARSVYTGALVTDTSAKDKGAKTISLEVVASYPAGRAKQVLDQLSAAIAHCPSYKVTRSGRTSTFTVKSVAATGGTFGDQQVTYTVTDPALGASGVALVTVVRVGDSTAAFETVRADHKTASLRAAITSKQVDKLRAAAAKS
;
A
#
# COMPACT_ATOMS: atom_id res chain seq x y z
N MET A 1 -9.62 -28.90 45.74
CA MET A 1 -9.88 -29.41 44.37
C MET A 1 -8.54 -29.44 43.62
N ARG A 2 -7.94 -30.63 43.44
CA ARG A 2 -6.60 -30.80 42.86
C ARG A 2 -6.72 -31.18 41.39
N ILE A 3 -6.40 -30.27 40.47
CA ILE A 3 -6.44 -30.53 39.03
C ILE A 3 -5.07 -31.03 38.59
N ARG A 4 -5.02 -32.32 38.23
CA ARG A 4 -3.84 -33.00 37.69
C ARG A 4 -3.57 -32.57 36.26
N ALA A 5 -2.34 -32.13 36.00
CA ALA A 5 -1.80 -31.96 34.66
C ALA A 5 -1.66 -33.32 33.95
N ARG A 6 -2.15 -33.42 32.70
CA ARG A 6 -1.77 -34.48 31.77
C ARG A 6 -0.90 -33.89 30.67
N ARG A 7 0.41 -34.07 30.81
CA ARG A 7 1.35 -34.06 29.69
C ARG A 7 1.10 -35.31 28.84
N ARG A 8 0.84 -35.14 27.55
CA ARG A 8 1.10 -36.20 26.56
C ARG A 8 2.14 -35.69 25.58
N LEU A 9 3.31 -36.32 25.70
CA LEU A 9 4.39 -36.31 24.74
C LEU A 9 3.90 -36.98 23.45
N LEU A 10 4.06 -36.30 22.31
CA LEU A 10 4.00 -36.93 21.00
C LEU A 10 5.42 -36.99 20.45
N THR A 11 5.99 -38.18 20.55
CA THR A 11 7.21 -38.61 19.89
C THR A 11 6.93 -38.94 18.42
N GLY A 12 7.64 -38.25 17.52
CA GLY A 12 8.31 -38.81 16.35
C GLY A 12 7.47 -39.39 15.20
N SER A 13 7.61 -38.77 14.02
CA SER A 13 8.24 -39.49 12.90
C SER A 13 8.59 -38.54 11.75
N ARG A 14 9.85 -38.65 11.31
CA ARG A 14 10.40 -37.99 10.12
C ARG A 14 9.87 -38.70 8.88
N ARG A 15 9.31 -37.95 7.92
CA ARG A 15 9.35 -38.32 6.50
C ARG A 15 9.60 -37.07 5.67
N ALA A 16 10.84 -36.93 5.23
CA ALA A 16 11.20 -36.10 4.10
C ALA A 16 10.71 -36.81 2.82
N LEU A 17 10.09 -36.06 1.91
CA LEU A 17 9.83 -36.49 0.54
C LEU A 17 10.44 -35.45 -0.42
N PRO A 18 11.05 -35.90 -1.54
CA PRO A 18 11.78 -35.05 -2.46
C PRO A 18 10.88 -34.40 -3.53
N ILE A 19 11.34 -33.22 -3.93
CA ILE A 19 11.24 -32.50 -5.21
C ILE A 19 10.45 -33.20 -6.34
N ALA A 20 9.44 -32.51 -6.87
CA ALA A 20 9.01 -32.63 -8.26
C ALA A 20 8.83 -31.23 -8.86
N ALA A 21 9.77 -30.85 -9.71
CA ALA A 21 9.72 -29.65 -10.53
C ALA A 21 8.71 -29.87 -11.67
N LEU A 22 7.64 -29.07 -11.71
CA LEU A 22 6.74 -28.99 -12.86
C LEU A 22 7.17 -27.81 -13.72
N VAL A 23 8.01 -28.10 -14.71
CA VAL A 23 8.32 -27.22 -15.85
C VAL A 23 7.20 -27.39 -16.88
N PRO A 24 6.42 -26.36 -17.21
CA PRO A 24 5.60 -26.40 -18.41
C PRO A 24 6.49 -26.10 -19.62
N ALA A 25 6.78 -27.13 -20.41
CA ALA A 25 7.29 -26.97 -21.77
C ALA A 25 6.15 -26.40 -22.63
N LEU A 26 6.20 -25.10 -22.93
CA LEU A 26 5.32 -24.44 -23.88
C LEU A 26 6.01 -24.37 -25.24
N ALA A 27 5.44 -25.12 -26.18
CA ALA A 27 5.83 -25.16 -27.58
C ALA A 27 5.70 -23.78 -28.24
N LEU A 28 6.78 -23.34 -28.87
CA LEU A 28 6.80 -22.19 -29.78
C LEU A 28 6.09 -22.57 -31.08
N THR A 29 4.84 -22.16 -31.22
CA THR A 29 4.20 -22.03 -32.54
C THR A 29 4.45 -20.61 -33.03
N ALA A 30 5.37 -20.50 -34.00
CA ALA A 30 5.59 -19.27 -34.75
C ALA A 30 4.43 -19.08 -35.73
N ALA A 31 3.56 -18.12 -35.47
CA ALA A 31 2.62 -17.59 -36.43
C ALA A 31 2.98 -16.12 -36.71
N CYS A 32 3.58 -15.89 -37.88
CA CYS A 32 3.67 -14.57 -38.49
C CYS A 32 2.25 -14.10 -38.88
N GLY A 33 1.85 -12.93 -38.40
CA GLY A 33 0.59 -12.27 -38.76
C GLY A 33 0.73 -10.77 -38.51
N GLY A 34 0.83 -10.01 -39.60
CA GLY A 34 1.27 -8.62 -39.63
C GLY A 34 0.32 -7.58 -39.03
N GLY A 35 0.93 -6.46 -38.63
CA GLY A 35 0.40 -5.13 -38.92
C GLY A 35 -0.40 -4.44 -37.80
N GLY A 36 0.26 -3.55 -37.05
CA GLY A 36 -0.43 -2.48 -36.30
C GLY A 36 0.35 -1.95 -35.10
N LYS A 37 1.22 -0.96 -35.31
CA LYS A 37 1.91 -0.20 -34.24
C LYS A 37 0.90 0.47 -33.31
N SER A 38 0.90 0.12 -32.01
CA SER A 38 0.59 1.05 -30.90
C SER A 38 0.98 0.53 -29.51
N LYS A 39 1.95 1.24 -28.90
CA LYS A 39 2.19 1.53 -27.47
C LYS A 39 2.89 0.50 -26.56
N ASP A 40 4.20 0.40 -26.75
CA ASP A 40 5.23 0.03 -25.75
C ASP A 40 5.32 0.97 -24.52
N SER A 41 4.48 1.99 -24.41
CA SER A 41 4.54 2.98 -23.33
C SER A 41 4.12 2.43 -21.96
N GLY A 42 3.32 1.34 -21.92
CA GLY A 42 2.86 0.73 -20.67
C GLY A 42 3.95 -0.03 -19.93
N SER A 43 4.82 -0.74 -20.66
CA SER A 43 5.95 -1.49 -20.10
C SER A 43 7.00 -0.56 -19.49
N ALA A 44 7.43 0.47 -20.24
CA ALA A 44 8.46 1.40 -19.80
C ALA A 44 8.00 2.27 -18.62
N ALA A 45 6.77 2.80 -18.66
CA ALA A 45 6.20 3.56 -17.55
C ALA A 45 6.07 2.71 -16.27
N SER A 46 5.67 1.44 -16.42
CA SER A 46 5.61 0.51 -15.29
C SER A 46 6.98 0.20 -14.71
N GLN A 47 7.99 -0.01 -15.54
CA GLN A 47 9.36 -0.24 -15.08
C GLN A 47 9.95 0.98 -14.36
N LYS A 48 9.70 2.20 -14.87
CA LYS A 48 10.14 3.45 -14.22
C LYS A 48 9.48 3.60 -12.84
N LEU A 49 8.17 3.37 -12.73
CA LEU A 49 7.45 3.45 -11.47
C LEU A 49 7.94 2.38 -10.47
N THR A 50 8.16 1.14 -10.92
CA THR A 50 8.71 0.07 -10.08
C THR A 50 10.09 0.41 -9.52
N ARG A 51 10.96 1.04 -10.32
CA ARG A 51 12.29 1.50 -9.85
C ARG A 51 12.20 2.66 -8.86
N SER A 52 11.07 3.36 -8.81
CA SER A 52 10.85 4.48 -7.90
C SER A 52 10.44 4.04 -6.49
N VAL A 53 9.97 2.80 -6.29
CA VAL A 53 9.63 2.28 -4.96
C VAL A 53 10.87 2.19 -4.09
N ILE A 54 10.76 2.59 -2.82
CA ILE A 54 11.86 2.53 -1.86
C ILE A 54 12.39 1.11 -1.70
N THR A 55 13.67 0.97 -1.35
CA THR A 55 14.35 -0.31 -1.13
C THR A 55 15.04 -0.31 0.21
N ALA A 56 15.46 -1.49 0.69
CA ALA A 56 16.19 -1.60 1.96
C ALA A 56 17.54 -0.85 1.98
N LYS A 57 18.06 -0.42 0.82
CA LYS A 57 19.30 0.36 0.70
C LYS A 57 19.07 1.87 0.76
N ASP A 58 17.81 2.31 0.67
CA ASP A 58 17.48 3.73 0.51
C ASP A 58 17.42 4.48 1.85
N VAL A 59 17.12 3.78 2.95
CA VAL A 59 17.02 4.33 4.31
C VAL A 59 17.50 3.27 5.30
N ASP A 60 18.30 3.67 6.29
CA ASP A 60 18.80 2.75 7.32
C ASP A 60 17.68 2.14 8.16
N HIS A 61 17.90 0.91 8.63
CA HIS A 61 16.96 0.14 9.45
C HIS A 61 15.62 -0.17 8.78
N LEU A 62 15.61 -0.21 7.44
CA LEU A 62 14.44 -0.54 6.64
C LEU A 62 14.51 -1.98 6.14
N THR A 63 13.43 -2.74 6.36
CA THR A 63 13.18 -3.97 5.60
C THR A 63 12.09 -3.67 4.58
N VAL A 64 12.31 -4.07 3.32
CA VAL A 64 11.35 -3.84 2.24
C VAL A 64 11.05 -5.16 1.54
N VAL A 65 9.76 -5.47 1.42
CA VAL A 65 9.26 -6.61 0.66
C VAL A 65 8.40 -6.08 -0.49
N PRO A 66 8.91 -6.07 -1.73
CA PRO A 66 8.14 -5.63 -2.90
C PRO A 66 6.88 -6.47 -3.08
N ALA A 67 5.79 -5.84 -3.49
CA ALA A 67 4.59 -6.56 -3.88
C ALA A 67 4.83 -7.31 -5.20
N THR A 68 4.46 -8.58 -5.23
CA THR A 68 4.51 -9.45 -6.42
C THR A 68 3.15 -9.58 -7.08
N ALA A 69 2.06 -9.19 -6.40
CA ALA A 69 0.71 -9.19 -6.93
C ALA A 69 -0.08 -7.94 -6.53
N LYS A 70 -0.93 -7.45 -7.45
CA LYS A 70 -1.80 -6.28 -7.23
C LYS A 70 -2.73 -6.43 -6.03
N SER A 71 -3.17 -7.64 -5.73
CA SER A 71 -4.05 -7.96 -4.59
C SER A 71 -3.36 -7.86 -3.23
N GLN A 72 -2.02 -7.81 -3.18
CA GLN A 72 -1.29 -7.53 -1.94
C GLN A 72 -1.31 -6.05 -1.57
N LEU A 73 -1.53 -5.17 -2.55
CA LEU A 73 -1.53 -3.72 -2.39
C LEU A 73 -2.93 -3.15 -2.22
N LEU A 74 -3.89 -3.65 -3.00
CA LEU A 74 -5.20 -3.04 -3.13
C LEU A 74 -6.29 -4.11 -3.05
N GLY A 75 -7.36 -3.79 -2.33
CA GLY A 75 -8.54 -4.64 -2.23
C GLY A 75 -9.44 -4.52 -3.45
N ALA A 76 -10.47 -5.37 -3.52
CA ALA A 76 -11.51 -5.29 -4.55
C ALA A 76 -12.22 -3.91 -4.59
N LYS A 77 -13.13 -3.73 -5.56
CA LYS A 77 -14.00 -2.54 -5.62
C LYS A 77 -14.67 -2.31 -4.26
N GLN A 78 -14.68 -1.05 -3.84
CA GLN A 78 -15.26 -0.61 -2.58
C GLN A 78 -16.36 0.41 -2.88
N ALA A 79 -17.45 0.36 -2.13
CA ALA A 79 -18.49 1.39 -2.15
C ALA A 79 -18.65 1.94 -0.73
N THR A 80 -18.73 3.26 -0.59
CA THR A 80 -18.91 3.90 0.70
C THR A 80 -20.31 4.44 0.92
N ASP A 81 -20.75 4.41 2.18
CA ASP A 81 -21.93 5.12 2.67
C ASP A 81 -21.51 6.00 3.87
N PRO A 82 -21.55 7.35 3.75
CA PRO A 82 -22.03 8.10 2.59
C PRO A 82 -21.06 8.07 1.40
N ALA A 83 -21.57 8.29 0.19
CA ALA A 83 -20.76 8.28 -1.05
C ALA A 83 -19.68 9.40 -1.09
N ALA A 84 -19.86 10.46 -0.30
CA ALA A 84 -18.86 11.53 -0.15
C ALA A 84 -17.51 11.03 0.41
N CYS A 85 -17.52 9.89 1.11
CA CYS A 85 -16.34 9.25 1.68
C CYS A 85 -15.54 8.39 0.69
N GLN A 86 -16.06 8.20 -0.54
CA GLN A 86 -15.46 7.31 -1.52
C GLN A 86 -13.98 7.60 -1.81
N PRO A 87 -13.50 8.86 -1.86
CA PRO A 87 -12.08 9.14 -2.07
C PRO A 87 -11.13 8.54 -1.01
N VAL A 88 -11.62 8.32 0.23
CA VAL A 88 -10.86 7.65 1.30
C VAL A 88 -10.70 6.16 0.98
N ALA A 89 -11.79 5.49 0.61
CA ALA A 89 -11.79 4.06 0.25
C ALA A 89 -11.02 3.79 -1.07
N ASP A 90 -11.10 4.70 -2.03
CA ASP A 90 -10.45 4.60 -3.32
C ASP A 90 -8.91 4.51 -3.23
N GLN A 91 -8.31 5.03 -2.15
CA GLN A 91 -6.86 4.89 -1.90
C GLN A 91 -6.42 3.41 -1.88
N TRP A 92 -7.31 2.52 -1.43
CA TRP A 92 -7.01 1.09 -1.22
C TRP A 92 -7.87 0.16 -2.10
N SER A 93 -8.48 0.70 -3.15
CA SER A 93 -9.27 -0.08 -4.11
C SER A 93 -8.54 -0.32 -5.43
N LEU A 94 -8.70 -1.52 -5.99
CA LEU A 94 -8.30 -1.88 -7.35
C LEU A 94 -9.09 -1.13 -8.43
N GLN A 95 -10.27 -0.59 -8.09
CA GLN A 95 -11.16 0.10 -9.01
C GLN A 95 -11.59 1.46 -8.43
N PRO A 96 -10.65 2.39 -8.21
CA PRO A 96 -10.97 3.72 -7.72
C PRO A 96 -11.75 4.49 -8.79
N LYS A 97 -12.51 5.52 -8.39
CA LYS A 97 -13.19 6.43 -9.32
C LYS A 97 -12.20 7.13 -10.26
N LEU A 98 -11.05 7.54 -9.74
CA LEU A 98 -9.94 8.10 -10.50
C LEU A 98 -8.90 7.00 -10.76
N ALA A 99 -8.98 6.39 -11.94
CA ALA A 99 -8.13 5.26 -12.31
C ALA A 99 -6.63 5.64 -12.34
N ARG A 100 -5.82 4.77 -11.75
CA ARG A 100 -4.35 4.81 -11.84
C ARG A 100 -3.93 4.29 -13.22
N SER A 101 -2.99 4.96 -13.87
CA SER A 101 -2.39 4.46 -15.12
C SER A 101 -1.56 3.20 -14.84
N VAL A 102 -0.70 3.28 -13.83
CA VAL A 102 0.09 2.17 -13.32
C VAL A 102 0.22 2.33 -11.81
N TYR A 103 0.37 1.22 -11.09
CA TYR A 103 0.75 1.23 -9.68
C TYR A 103 1.57 0.01 -9.31
N THR A 104 2.37 0.17 -8.26
CA THR A 104 3.20 -0.84 -7.63
C THR A 104 3.41 -0.44 -6.17
N GLY A 105 4.21 -1.19 -5.41
CA GLY A 105 4.39 -0.90 -3.99
C GLY A 105 5.16 -1.97 -3.25
N ALA A 106 5.22 -1.82 -1.94
CA ALA A 106 5.93 -2.72 -1.06
C ALA A 106 5.35 -2.69 0.36
N LEU A 107 5.65 -3.72 1.13
CA LEU A 107 5.58 -3.65 2.58
C LEU A 107 6.92 -3.11 3.10
N VAL A 108 6.86 -2.03 3.86
CA VAL A 108 8.02 -1.31 4.40
C VAL A 108 7.99 -1.41 5.91
N THR A 109 8.96 -2.10 6.50
CA THR A 109 9.10 -2.22 7.96
C THR A 109 10.27 -1.39 8.45
N ASP A 110 9.97 -0.42 9.29
CA ASP A 110 10.95 0.40 9.99
C ASP A 110 11.28 -0.21 11.35
N THR A 111 12.56 -0.53 11.52
CA THR A 111 13.12 -1.17 12.72
C THR A 111 14.03 -0.25 13.52
N SER A 112 14.00 1.06 13.25
CA SER A 112 14.82 2.06 13.94
C SER A 112 14.40 2.33 15.39
N ALA A 113 13.19 1.93 15.79
CA ALA A 113 12.74 2.06 17.16
C ALA A 113 13.61 1.23 18.12
N LYS A 114 14.03 1.83 19.24
CA LYS A 114 14.80 1.14 20.29
C LYS A 114 14.02 -0.04 20.88
N ASP A 115 12.71 0.13 21.03
CA ASP A 115 11.81 -0.95 21.42
C ASP A 115 11.56 -1.87 20.22
N LYS A 116 12.05 -3.11 20.30
CA LYS A 116 11.91 -4.11 19.24
C LYS A 116 10.45 -4.55 19.02
N GLY A 117 9.55 -4.30 19.96
CA GLY A 117 8.11 -4.52 19.83
C GLY A 117 7.39 -3.37 19.10
N ALA A 118 8.01 -2.19 19.02
CA ALA A 118 7.44 -0.97 18.44
C ALA A 118 7.75 -0.78 16.94
N LYS A 119 7.94 -1.89 16.20
CA LYS A 119 8.18 -1.82 14.75
C LYS A 119 7.04 -1.09 14.05
N THR A 120 7.39 -0.20 13.14
CA THR A 120 6.42 0.50 12.30
C THR A 120 6.36 -0.20 10.95
N ILE A 121 5.15 -0.56 10.51
CA ILE A 121 4.92 -1.33 9.30
C ILE A 121 4.03 -0.48 8.40
N SER A 122 4.47 -0.22 7.17
CA SER A 122 3.72 0.55 6.19
C SER A 122 3.46 -0.29 4.94
N LEU A 123 2.20 -0.38 4.51
CA LEU A 123 1.88 -0.73 3.14
C LEU A 123 2.07 0.52 2.27
N GLU A 124 3.01 0.47 1.35
CA GLU A 124 3.27 1.53 0.38
C GLU A 124 2.63 1.20 -0.96
N VAL A 125 1.92 2.16 -1.54
CA VAL A 125 1.43 2.14 -2.92
C VAL A 125 1.91 3.37 -3.65
N VAL A 126 2.71 3.15 -4.70
CA VAL A 126 3.14 4.18 -5.62
C VAL A 126 2.35 4.06 -6.91
N ALA A 127 1.76 5.16 -7.37
CA ALA A 127 0.88 5.17 -8.52
C ALA A 127 1.19 6.34 -9.45
N SER A 128 1.06 6.13 -10.76
CA SER A 128 1.05 7.18 -11.77
C SER A 128 -0.36 7.39 -12.32
N TYR A 129 -0.62 8.59 -12.81
CA TYR A 129 -1.90 9.00 -13.35
C TYR A 129 -1.73 9.76 -14.67
N PRO A 130 -2.80 9.92 -15.45
CA PRO A 130 -2.82 10.91 -16.53
C PRO A 130 -2.56 12.32 -15.99
N ALA A 131 -2.13 13.23 -16.86
CA ALA A 131 -1.83 14.62 -16.50
C ALA A 131 -2.95 15.27 -15.68
N GLY A 132 -2.59 15.87 -14.54
CA GLY A 132 -3.48 16.56 -13.62
C GLY A 132 -4.36 15.65 -12.74
N ARG A 133 -4.47 14.35 -13.05
CA ARG A 133 -5.34 13.43 -12.29
C ARG A 133 -4.81 13.13 -10.90
N ALA A 134 -3.49 13.08 -10.70
CA ALA A 134 -2.93 12.90 -9.35
C ALA A 134 -3.31 14.06 -8.41
N LYS A 135 -3.35 15.28 -8.94
CA LYS A 135 -3.82 16.45 -8.18
C LYS A 135 -5.30 16.31 -7.82
N GLN A 136 -6.14 15.89 -8.77
CA GLN A 136 -7.56 15.64 -8.50
C GLN A 136 -7.77 14.57 -7.42
N VAL A 137 -6.94 13.53 -7.38
CA VAL A 137 -7.00 12.51 -6.32
C VAL A 137 -6.78 13.13 -4.94
N LEU A 138 -5.73 13.92 -4.75
CA LEU A 138 -5.45 14.53 -3.44
C LEU A 138 -6.45 15.64 -3.08
N ASP A 139 -6.92 16.43 -4.05
CA ASP A 139 -7.93 17.45 -3.80
C ASP A 139 -9.25 16.80 -3.33
N GLN A 140 -9.70 15.72 -3.99
CA GLN A 140 -10.89 14.97 -3.59
C GLN A 140 -10.72 14.25 -2.27
N LEU A 141 -9.53 13.68 -2.02
CA LEU A 141 -9.21 13.03 -0.75
C LEU A 141 -9.24 14.02 0.42
N SER A 142 -8.60 15.18 0.26
CA SER A 142 -8.58 16.25 1.26
C SER A 142 -10.00 16.73 1.59
N ALA A 143 -10.81 17.00 0.57
CA ALA A 143 -12.21 17.39 0.73
C ALA A 143 -13.04 16.30 1.44
N ALA A 144 -12.85 15.03 1.05
CA ALA A 144 -13.55 13.91 1.70
C ALA A 144 -13.20 13.81 3.19
N ILE A 145 -11.92 13.90 3.56
CA ILE A 145 -11.49 13.82 4.97
C ILE A 145 -12.07 14.95 5.81
N ALA A 146 -12.23 16.15 5.25
CA ALA A 146 -12.84 17.28 5.95
C ALA A 146 -14.33 17.04 6.31
N HIS A 147 -15.04 16.20 5.54
CA HIS A 147 -16.49 16.00 5.66
C HIS A 147 -16.91 14.56 5.97
N CYS A 148 -15.96 13.63 6.09
CA CYS A 148 -16.20 12.21 6.31
C CYS A 148 -15.64 11.75 7.66
N PRO A 149 -16.29 12.06 8.81
CA PRO A 149 -15.80 11.60 10.10
C PRO A 149 -15.97 10.08 10.29
N SER A 150 -16.94 9.47 9.59
CA SER A 150 -17.20 8.04 9.59
C SER A 150 -17.87 7.60 8.30
N TYR A 151 -17.69 6.32 7.95
CA TYR A 151 -18.29 5.73 6.77
C TYR A 151 -18.37 4.22 6.87
N LYS A 152 -19.35 3.64 6.19
CA LYS A 152 -19.40 2.21 5.91
C LYS A 152 -18.69 1.95 4.59
N VAL A 153 -17.96 0.84 4.50
CA VAL A 153 -17.40 0.31 3.25
C VAL A 153 -17.99 -1.06 2.99
N THR A 154 -18.61 -1.24 1.84
CA THR A 154 -18.96 -2.56 1.33
C THR A 154 -17.90 -3.04 0.34
N ARG A 155 -17.31 -4.20 0.61
CA ARG A 155 -16.31 -4.87 -0.23
C ARG A 155 -16.62 -6.36 -0.30
N SER A 156 -16.81 -6.88 -1.50
CA SER A 156 -17.12 -8.31 -1.73
C SER A 156 -18.29 -8.83 -0.86
N GLY A 157 -19.35 -8.03 -0.74
CA GLY A 157 -20.56 -8.37 0.03
C GLY A 157 -20.43 -8.24 1.55
N ARG A 158 -19.27 -7.85 2.08
CA ARG A 158 -19.08 -7.55 3.51
C ARG A 158 -19.03 -6.06 3.75
N THR A 159 -19.74 -5.60 4.77
CA THR A 159 -19.76 -4.20 5.18
C THR A 159 -19.02 -4.02 6.50
N SER A 160 -18.03 -3.12 6.51
CA SER A 160 -17.30 -2.69 7.70
C SER A 160 -17.54 -1.20 7.94
N THR A 161 -17.45 -0.75 9.19
CA THR A 161 -17.54 0.68 9.54
C THR A 161 -16.16 1.20 9.87
N PHE A 162 -15.85 2.40 9.43
CA PHE A 162 -14.59 3.08 9.72
C PHE A 162 -14.84 4.51 10.19
N THR A 163 -13.91 5.04 10.95
CA THR A 163 -13.82 6.48 11.26
C THR A 163 -12.57 7.08 10.64
N VAL A 164 -12.62 8.37 10.32
CA VAL A 164 -11.51 9.11 9.70
C VAL A 164 -11.27 10.38 10.48
N LYS A 165 -10.00 10.72 10.67
CA LYS A 165 -9.60 11.98 11.30
C LYS A 165 -8.36 12.54 10.64
N SER A 166 -8.42 13.79 10.19
CA SER A 166 -7.22 14.51 9.74
C SER A 166 -6.23 14.65 10.90
N VAL A 167 -4.95 14.48 10.61
CA VAL A 167 -3.88 14.69 11.60
C VAL A 167 -2.73 15.49 10.97
N ALA A 168 -1.95 16.16 11.81
CA ALA A 168 -0.78 16.88 11.34
C ALA A 168 0.25 15.91 10.74
N ALA A 169 0.88 16.32 9.65
CA ALA A 169 2.01 15.61 9.07
C ALA A 169 3.18 15.57 10.06
N THR A 170 3.81 14.40 10.22
CA THR A 170 5.05 14.26 10.97
C THR A 170 6.25 14.47 10.05
N GLY A 171 7.19 15.35 10.43
CA GLY A 171 8.43 15.56 9.67
C GLY A 171 8.36 16.59 8.55
N GLY A 172 7.31 17.43 8.52
CA GLY A 172 7.16 18.51 7.53
C GLY A 172 6.23 18.17 6.37
N THR A 173 6.23 19.03 5.36
CA THR A 173 5.46 18.83 4.12
C THR A 173 6.35 18.19 3.07
N PHE A 174 5.89 17.13 2.44
CA PHE A 174 6.58 16.41 1.38
C PHE A 174 5.85 16.56 0.04
N GLY A 175 6.61 16.48 -1.06
CA GLY A 175 6.08 16.55 -2.41
C GLY A 175 5.43 17.90 -2.74
N ASP A 176 4.51 17.89 -3.71
CA ASP A 176 3.77 19.07 -4.16
C ASP A 176 2.48 19.28 -3.36
N GLN A 177 1.91 18.19 -2.85
CA GLN A 177 0.72 18.15 -2.00
C GLN A 177 0.83 16.92 -1.09
N GLN A 178 0.31 17.05 0.13
CA GLN A 178 0.28 15.97 1.11
C GLN A 178 -1.03 15.97 1.89
N VAL A 179 -1.54 14.78 2.18
CA VAL A 179 -2.69 14.56 3.05
C VAL A 179 -2.32 13.50 4.08
N THR A 180 -2.55 13.77 5.36
CA THR A 180 -2.28 12.83 6.46
C THR A 180 -3.50 12.72 7.36
N TYR A 181 -3.93 11.49 7.65
CA TYR A 181 -5.14 11.19 8.42
C TYR A 181 -5.04 9.83 9.07
N THR A 182 -5.86 9.55 10.08
CA THR A 182 -6.03 8.20 10.62
C THR A 182 -7.31 7.59 10.09
N VAL A 183 -7.27 6.29 9.78
CA VAL A 183 -8.46 5.45 9.60
C VAL A 183 -8.55 4.49 10.78
N THR A 184 -9.74 4.28 11.31
CA THR A 184 -9.95 3.37 12.44
C THR A 184 -11.13 2.46 12.19
N ASP A 185 -10.92 1.15 12.29
CA ASP A 185 -11.98 0.17 12.46
C ASP A 185 -12.32 0.07 13.96
N PRO A 186 -13.46 0.64 14.42
CA PRO A 186 -13.82 0.63 15.84
C PRO A 186 -14.06 -0.79 16.36
N ALA A 187 -14.37 -1.77 15.51
CA ALA A 187 -14.58 -3.16 15.94
C ALA A 187 -13.27 -3.84 16.37
N LEU A 188 -12.12 -3.31 15.95
CA LEU A 188 -10.79 -3.83 16.30
C LEU A 188 -10.11 -3.04 17.43
N GLY A 189 -10.73 -1.95 17.91
CA GLY A 189 -10.13 -1.10 18.93
C GLY A 189 -8.77 -0.55 18.49
N ALA A 190 -7.77 -0.58 19.39
CA ALA A 190 -6.45 -0.02 19.12
C ALA A 190 -5.70 -0.70 17.95
N SER A 191 -5.96 -1.98 17.68
CA SER A 191 -5.33 -2.69 16.56
C SER A 191 -5.93 -2.32 15.20
N GLY A 192 -7.09 -1.65 15.19
CA GLY A 192 -7.76 -1.17 13.99
C GLY A 192 -7.35 0.22 13.52
N VAL A 193 -6.37 0.86 14.17
CA VAL A 193 -5.95 2.23 13.87
C VAL A 193 -4.74 2.22 12.93
N ALA A 194 -4.89 2.84 11.75
CA ALA A 194 -3.80 3.08 10.81
C ALA A 194 -3.62 4.58 10.55
N LEU A 195 -2.37 5.02 10.49
CA LEU A 195 -1.98 6.33 9.96
C LEU A 195 -1.86 6.21 8.44
N VAL A 196 -2.59 7.03 7.70
CA VAL A 196 -2.45 7.15 6.25
C VAL A 196 -1.75 8.46 5.90
N THR A 197 -0.72 8.37 5.06
CA THR A 197 -0.06 9.54 4.46
C THR A 197 -0.03 9.36 2.95
N VAL A 198 -0.59 10.32 2.21
CA VAL A 198 -0.57 10.34 0.75
C VAL A 198 0.15 11.61 0.28
N VAL A 199 1.17 11.44 -0.54
CA VAL A 199 1.98 12.53 -1.10
C VAL A 199 1.90 12.50 -2.62
N ARG A 200 1.71 13.66 -3.25
CA ARG A 200 1.77 13.83 -4.71
C ARG A 200 3.10 14.42 -5.14
N VAL A 201 3.63 13.93 -6.25
CA VAL A 201 4.76 14.49 -6.98
C VAL A 201 4.42 14.45 -8.46
N GLY A 202 4.21 15.63 -9.07
CA GLY A 202 3.71 15.74 -10.44
C GLY A 202 2.40 14.95 -10.61
N ASP A 203 2.41 14.04 -11.58
CA ASP A 203 1.29 13.14 -11.90
C ASP A 203 1.39 11.76 -11.22
N SER A 204 2.17 11.65 -10.14
CA SER A 204 2.31 10.43 -9.35
C SER A 204 1.98 10.66 -7.88
N THR A 205 1.61 9.59 -7.17
CA THR A 205 1.39 9.59 -5.73
C THR A 205 2.18 8.47 -5.05
N ALA A 206 2.60 8.69 -3.81
CA ALA A 206 2.98 7.65 -2.86
C ALA A 206 1.99 7.69 -1.67
N ALA A 207 1.29 6.58 -1.44
CA ALA A 207 0.39 6.38 -0.32
C ALA A 207 1.00 5.36 0.65
N PHE A 208 0.97 5.68 1.94
CA PHE A 208 1.44 4.82 3.02
C PHE A 208 0.29 4.57 3.99
N GLU A 209 -0.06 3.31 4.24
CA GLU A 209 -0.89 2.90 5.38
C GLU A 209 0.02 2.30 6.44
N THR A 210 0.19 3.02 7.53
CA THR A 210 1.20 2.77 8.56
C THR A 210 0.55 2.36 9.87
N VAL A 211 1.00 1.24 10.42
CA VAL A 211 0.61 0.72 11.73
C VAL A 211 1.85 0.47 12.58
N ARG A 212 1.65 0.24 13.88
CA ARG A 212 2.69 -0.28 14.77
C ARG A 212 2.35 -1.67 15.26
N ALA A 213 3.37 -2.50 15.39
CA ALA A 213 3.24 -3.87 15.88
C ALA A 213 2.73 -3.94 17.34
N ASP A 214 2.94 -2.90 18.14
CA ASP A 214 2.43 -2.78 19.52
C ASP A 214 1.07 -2.07 19.62
N HIS A 215 0.40 -1.81 18.48
CA HIS A 215 -0.92 -1.18 18.38
C HIS A 215 -1.03 0.22 19.02
N LYS A 216 0.09 0.88 19.28
CA LYS A 216 0.11 2.29 19.64
C LYS A 216 0.01 3.17 18.39
N THR A 217 -0.25 4.46 18.60
CA THR A 217 -0.28 5.46 17.53
C THR A 217 0.97 5.37 16.67
N ALA A 218 0.74 5.14 15.38
CA ALA A 218 1.79 5.05 14.38
C ALA A 218 2.29 6.43 13.96
N SER A 219 3.55 6.49 13.53
CA SER A 219 4.17 7.65 12.90
C SER A 219 4.98 7.18 11.71
N LEU A 220 4.92 7.88 10.58
CA LEU A 220 5.76 7.58 9.43
C LEU A 220 7.07 8.35 9.56
N ARG A 221 8.22 7.64 9.59
CA ARG A 221 9.53 8.28 9.69
C ARG A 221 9.80 9.14 8.46
N ALA A 222 10.09 10.42 8.69
CA ALA A 222 10.30 11.45 7.66
C ALA A 222 11.28 11.02 6.54
N ALA A 223 12.35 10.31 6.91
CA ALA A 223 13.35 9.82 5.95
C ALA A 223 12.76 8.88 4.89
N ILE A 224 11.75 8.07 5.24
CA ILE A 224 11.05 7.17 4.31
C ILE A 224 10.28 8.01 3.28
N THR A 225 9.44 8.94 3.75
CA THR A 225 8.62 9.78 2.87
C THR A 225 9.48 10.67 1.98
N SER A 226 10.50 11.32 2.54
CA SER A 226 11.44 12.17 1.79
C SER A 226 12.10 11.39 0.66
N LYS A 227 12.63 10.20 0.97
CA LYS A 227 13.33 9.39 0.00
C LYS A 227 12.41 8.88 -1.10
N GLN A 228 11.18 8.49 -0.78
CA GLN A 228 10.20 8.09 -1.79
C GLN A 228 9.84 9.25 -2.73
N VAL A 229 9.67 10.46 -2.19
CA VAL A 229 9.44 11.67 -2.99
C VAL A 229 10.59 11.95 -3.95
N ASP A 230 11.84 11.83 -3.49
CA ASP A 230 13.01 12.05 -4.35
C ASP A 230 13.09 11.02 -5.48
N LYS A 231 12.75 9.75 -5.20
CA LYS A 231 12.70 8.71 -6.24
C LYS A 231 11.58 8.97 -7.26
N LEU A 232 10.43 9.47 -6.83
CA LEU A 232 9.36 9.89 -7.73
C LEU A 232 9.79 11.07 -8.62
N ARG A 233 10.43 12.09 -8.05
CA ARG A 233 10.98 13.22 -8.83
C ARG A 233 12.00 12.76 -9.86
N ALA A 234 12.92 11.87 -9.46
CA ALA A 234 13.92 11.31 -10.35
C ALA A 234 13.31 10.45 -11.48
N ALA A 235 12.20 9.76 -11.21
CA ALA A 235 11.47 9.01 -12.24
C ALA A 235 10.77 9.94 -13.23
N ALA A 236 10.18 11.05 -12.74
CA ALA A 236 9.50 12.04 -13.56
C ALA A 236 10.47 12.84 -14.46
N ALA A 237 11.66 13.21 -13.96
CA ALA A 237 12.66 13.97 -14.71
C ALA A 237 13.28 13.20 -15.89
N LYS A 238 13.10 11.88 -15.96
CA LYS A 238 13.61 11.01 -17.03
C LYS A 238 12.53 10.66 -18.06
N SER A 239 11.41 11.39 -18.07
CA SER A 239 10.25 11.20 -18.98
C SER A 239 10.38 12.10 -20.19
#